data_AF-A0A957YHW1-F1
#
_entry.id   AF-A0A957YHW1-F1
#
_cell.length_a   1.000
_cell.length_b   1.000
_cell.length_c   1.000
_cell.angle_alpha   90.00
_cell.angle_beta   90.00
_cell.angle_gamma   90.00
#
_symmetry.space_group_name_H-M   'P 1'
#
loop_
_entity.id
_entity.type
_entity.pdbx_description
1 polymer ?
#
loop_
_entity_poly.entity_id
_entity_poly.type
_entity_poly.pdbx_seq_one_letter_code
_entity_poly.pdbx_strand_id
1 'polypeptide(L)'
;DLYNYLTSLPGNRLMKSSTIFLRDENGDAYGAFCMNFDISAFAGFRRILGDFIATEDENDVSEMLSDDIHQTVQGIIAETLYEMGDESPIMTRDGKIDLISRLDTKGVFQVKKSVPILADQLGLSRATVYNYLREAREEKP
;
A
#
# COMPACT_ATOMS: atom_id res chain seq x y z
N ASP A 1 13.51 12.85 17.78
CA ASP A 1 13.52 13.21 16.35
C ASP A 1 13.28 11.96 15.52
N LEU A 2 12.89 12.13 14.26
CA LEU A 2 12.65 11.05 13.31
C LEU A 2 13.50 11.33 12.08
N TYR A 3 14.29 10.37 11.62
CA TYR A 3 15.19 10.57 10.48
C TYR A 3 14.94 9.50 9.43
N ASN A 4 15.01 9.89 8.16
CA ASN A 4 15.03 8.97 7.03
C ASN A 4 13.85 7.96 7.02
N TYR A 5 12.63 8.45 7.27
CA TYR A 5 11.42 7.62 7.23
C TYR A 5 10.59 7.92 5.98
N LEU A 6 9.79 6.96 5.56
CA LEU A 6 8.93 7.08 4.38
C LEU A 6 7.61 7.77 4.78
N THR A 7 7.15 8.70 3.95
CA THR A 7 5.79 9.24 4.01
C THR A 7 5.16 9.27 2.62
N SER A 8 3.84 9.36 2.56
CA SER A 8 3.07 9.45 1.31
C SER A 8 2.26 10.74 1.30
N LEU A 9 2.26 11.44 0.16
CA LEU A 9 1.34 12.54 -0.10
C LEU A 9 0.17 12.07 -0.98
N PRO A 10 -0.96 12.80 -0.97
CA PRO A 10 -2.06 12.58 -1.91
C PRO A 10 -1.55 12.47 -3.36
N GLY A 11 -2.06 11.49 -4.10
CA GLY A 11 -1.59 11.17 -5.45
C GLY A 11 -0.35 10.25 -5.49
N ASN A 12 -0.15 9.42 -4.46
CA ASN A 12 0.91 8.38 -4.39
C ASN A 12 2.34 8.89 -4.56
N ARG A 13 2.62 10.12 -4.13
CA ARG A 13 3.99 10.65 -4.13
C ARG A 13 4.74 10.14 -2.91
N LEU A 14 5.82 9.41 -3.17
CA LEU A 14 6.69 8.87 -2.13
C LEU A 14 7.65 9.95 -1.66
N MET A 15 7.70 10.17 -0.35
CA MET A 15 8.59 11.13 0.27
C MET A 15 9.55 10.45 1.25
N LYS A 16 10.80 10.86 1.22
CA LYS A 16 11.78 10.59 2.27
C LYS A 16 11.81 11.78 3.21
N SER A 17 11.49 11.53 4.47
CA SER A 17 11.23 12.57 5.47
C SER A 17 12.17 12.49 6.66
N SER A 18 12.43 13.64 7.25
CA SER A 18 13.10 13.79 8.55
C SER A 18 12.42 14.91 9.34
N THR A 19 12.22 14.70 10.63
CA THR A 19 11.58 15.63 11.55
C THR A 19 12.44 15.82 12.78
N ILE A 20 12.78 17.08 13.05
CA ILE A 20 13.48 17.50 14.25
C ILE A 20 12.49 18.25 15.13
N PHE A 21 12.34 17.85 16.39
CA PHE A 21 11.48 18.57 17.33
C PHE A 21 12.22 19.79 17.86
N LEU A 22 11.62 20.96 17.72
CA LEU A 22 12.11 22.20 18.31
C LEU A 22 11.65 22.23 19.77
N ARG A 23 12.61 22.36 20.69
CA ARG A 23 12.40 22.30 22.13
C ARG A 23 12.80 23.60 22.80
N ASP A 24 12.08 23.98 23.84
CA ASP A 24 12.42 25.13 24.66
C ASP A 24 13.55 24.79 25.66
N GLU A 25 13.88 25.75 26.54
CA GLU A 25 14.91 25.58 27.57
C GLU A 25 14.57 24.50 28.61
N ASN A 26 13.29 24.15 28.76
CA ASN A 26 12.81 23.10 29.66
C ASN A 26 12.81 21.70 29.00
N GLY A 27 13.07 21.64 27.68
CA GLY A 27 13.05 20.41 26.89
C GLY A 27 11.68 20.08 26.28
N ASP A 28 10.69 20.93 26.47
CA ASP A 28 9.33 20.76 25.98
C ASP A 28 9.27 21.08 24.48
N ALA A 29 8.69 20.17 23.70
CA ALA A 29 8.57 20.35 22.26
C ALA A 29 7.45 21.35 21.93
N TYR A 30 7.80 22.46 21.30
CA TYR A 30 6.84 23.49 20.87
C TYR A 30 6.64 23.54 19.34
N GLY A 31 7.46 22.80 18.59
CA GLY A 31 7.36 22.76 17.14
C GLY A 31 8.15 21.61 16.53
N ALA A 32 8.10 21.53 15.20
CA ALA A 32 8.82 20.54 14.42
C ALA A 32 9.33 21.16 13.12
N PHE A 33 10.60 20.92 12.81
CA PHE A 33 11.20 21.21 11.51
C PHE A 33 11.23 19.93 10.69
N CYS A 34 10.57 19.95 9.53
CA CYS A 34 10.44 18.80 8.66
C CYS A 34 11.13 19.03 7.31
N MET A 35 11.96 18.07 6.89
CA MET A 35 12.50 17.99 5.55
C MET A 35 11.83 16.83 4.83
N ASN A 36 11.28 17.07 3.63
CA ASN A 36 10.62 16.06 2.83
C ASN A 36 11.17 16.11 1.40
N PHE A 37 11.71 15.00 0.93
CA PHE A 37 12.23 14.86 -0.43
C PHE A 37 11.33 13.93 -1.23
N ASP A 38 10.83 14.39 -2.38
CA ASP A 38 10.13 13.52 -3.31
C ASP A 38 11.12 12.51 -3.90
N ILE A 39 10.89 11.24 -3.62
CA ILE A 39 11.72 10.13 -4.09
C ILE A 39 11.04 9.28 -5.15
N SER A 40 9.88 9.69 -5.65
CA SER A 40 9.07 8.89 -6.59
C SER A 40 9.86 8.54 -7.86
N ALA A 41 10.59 9.51 -8.42
CA ALA A 41 11.44 9.28 -9.59
C ALA A 41 12.59 8.30 -9.31
N PHE A 42 13.17 8.36 -8.10
CA PHE A 42 14.25 7.46 -7.69
C PHE A 42 13.75 6.03 -7.44
N ALA A 43 12.54 5.88 -6.89
CA ALA A 43 11.87 4.59 -6.77
C ALA A 43 11.65 3.96 -8.16
N GLY A 44 11.18 4.74 -9.14
CA GLY A 44 11.08 4.30 -10.53
C GLY A 44 12.44 3.94 -11.15
N PHE A 45 13.48 4.74 -10.90
CA PHE A 45 14.83 4.44 -11.38
C PHE A 45 15.40 3.15 -10.78
N ARG A 46 15.14 2.86 -9.50
CA ARG A 46 15.56 1.61 -8.86
C ARG A 46 15.06 0.39 -9.63
N ARG A 47 13.82 0.44 -10.13
CA ARG A 47 13.25 -0.63 -10.95
C ARG A 47 13.99 -0.81 -12.28
N ILE A 48 14.19 0.28 -13.02
CA ILE A 48 14.92 0.25 -14.31
C ILE A 48 16.32 -0.31 -14.11
N LEU A 49 17.00 0.13 -13.04
CA LEU A 49 18.34 -0.34 -12.72
C LEU A 49 18.33 -1.83 -12.37
N GLY A 50 17.37 -2.29 -11.57
CA GLY A 50 17.19 -3.70 -11.23
C GLY A 50 16.97 -4.58 -12.47
N ASP A 51 16.10 -4.15 -13.38
CA ASP A 51 15.85 -4.87 -14.63
C ASP A 51 17.09 -4.91 -15.54
N PHE A 52 17.88 -3.83 -15.58
CA PHE A 52 19.09 -3.73 -16.41
C PHE A 52 20.23 -4.63 -15.92
N ILE A 53 20.38 -4.76 -14.60
CA ILE A 53 21.47 -5.54 -13.99
C ILE A 53 21.09 -7.01 -13.73
N ALA A 54 19.81 -7.36 -13.86
CA ALA A 54 19.33 -8.72 -13.66
C ALA A 54 20.03 -9.70 -14.61
N THR A 55 20.46 -10.85 -14.07
CA THR A 55 21.08 -11.93 -14.83
C THR A 55 20.28 -13.23 -14.69
N GLU A 56 20.43 -14.16 -15.65
CA GLU A 56 19.61 -15.38 -15.77
C GLU A 56 19.65 -16.32 -14.55
N ASP A 57 20.62 -16.15 -13.64
CA ASP A 57 20.77 -16.95 -12.41
C ASP A 57 20.07 -16.37 -11.18
N GLU A 58 19.53 -15.14 -11.24
CA GLU A 58 18.96 -14.49 -10.06
C GLU A 58 17.48 -14.84 -9.84
N ASN A 59 17.24 -16.00 -9.21
CA ASN A 59 15.96 -16.30 -8.56
C ASN A 59 15.63 -15.34 -7.38
N ASP A 60 16.51 -14.38 -7.06
CA ASP A 60 16.38 -13.41 -5.95
C ASP A 60 15.85 -12.02 -6.35
N VAL A 61 15.67 -11.72 -7.65
CA VAL A 61 14.96 -10.49 -8.09
C VAL A 61 13.50 -10.48 -7.62
N SER A 62 13.00 -11.63 -7.14
CA SER A 62 11.65 -11.77 -6.60
C SER A 62 11.40 -10.96 -5.32
N GLU A 63 12.38 -10.63 -4.48
CA GLU A 63 12.08 -9.93 -3.21
C GLU A 63 11.83 -8.43 -3.42
N MET A 64 12.67 -7.72 -4.18
CA MET A 64 12.47 -6.28 -4.42
C MET A 64 11.25 -5.98 -5.30
N LEU A 65 10.97 -6.84 -6.30
CA LEU A 65 9.75 -6.71 -7.11
C LEU A 65 8.51 -7.11 -6.29
N SER A 66 8.62 -8.10 -5.40
CA SER A 66 7.53 -8.50 -4.51
C SER A 66 7.19 -7.41 -3.49
N ASP A 67 8.18 -6.70 -2.94
CA ASP A 67 7.95 -5.58 -2.02
C ASP A 67 7.27 -4.39 -2.72
N ASP A 68 7.67 -4.06 -3.95
CA ASP A 68 7.07 -2.99 -4.73
C ASP A 68 5.63 -3.33 -5.15
N ILE A 69 5.39 -4.59 -5.52
CA ILE A 69 4.04 -5.11 -5.77
C ILE A 69 3.19 -5.09 -4.49
N HIS A 70 3.77 -5.45 -3.34
CA HIS A 70 3.08 -5.43 -2.06
C HIS A 70 2.66 -4.02 -1.66
N GLN A 71 3.56 -3.04 -1.78
CA GLN A 71 3.27 -1.64 -1.52
C GLN A 71 2.23 -1.07 -2.49
N THR A 72 2.29 -1.47 -3.77
CA THR A 72 1.28 -1.07 -4.77
C THR A 72 -0.10 -1.62 -4.43
N VAL A 73 -0.20 -2.91 -4.09
CA VAL A 73 -1.48 -3.53 -3.69
C VAL A 73 -2.02 -2.89 -2.42
N GLN A 74 -1.19 -2.65 -1.40
CA GLN A 74 -1.58 -1.95 -0.18
C GLN A 74 -2.06 -0.51 -0.45
N GLY A 75 -1.39 0.21 -1.35
CA GLY A 75 -1.81 1.56 -1.76
C GLY A 75 -3.20 1.58 -2.40
N ILE A 76 -3.47 0.64 -3.30
CA ILE A 76 -4.79 0.51 -3.95
C ILE A 76 -5.88 0.16 -2.92
N ILE A 77 -5.56 -0.70 -1.93
CA ILE A 77 -6.49 -1.03 -0.83
C ILE A 77 -6.81 0.21 0.00
N ALA A 78 -5.80 0.95 0.44
CA ALA A 78 -5.97 2.16 1.25
C ALA A 78 -6.76 3.24 0.51
N GLU A 79 -6.46 3.47 -0.78
CA GLU A 79 -7.22 4.41 -1.63
C GLU A 79 -8.69 3.99 -1.76
N THR A 80 -8.95 2.70 -2.00
CA THR A 80 -10.33 2.20 -2.17
C THR A 80 -11.12 2.29 -0.86
N LEU A 81 -10.48 2.03 0.28
CA LEU A 81 -11.09 2.23 1.60
C LEU A 81 -11.42 3.71 1.84
N TYR A 82 -10.52 4.62 1.46
CA TYR A 82 -10.75 6.06 1.57
C TYR A 82 -11.91 6.53 0.68
N GLU A 83 -12.02 6.02 -0.55
CA GLU A 83 -13.14 6.30 -1.47
C GLU A 83 -14.50 5.81 -0.94
N MET A 84 -14.51 4.76 -0.12
CA MET A 84 -15.73 4.18 0.46
C MET A 84 -16.27 4.97 1.66
N GLY A 85 -15.49 5.86 2.26
CA GLY A 85 -15.93 6.71 3.38
C GLY A 85 -15.84 6.04 4.76
N ASP A 86 -16.73 6.44 5.68
CA ASP A 86 -16.67 6.13 7.12
C ASP A 86 -16.47 4.63 7.45
N GLU A 87 -15.73 4.31 8.51
CA GLU A 87 -15.22 2.95 8.79
C GLU A 87 -16.33 1.94 9.21
N SER A 88 -17.50 2.45 9.60
CA SER A 88 -18.59 1.65 10.19
C SER A 88 -19.28 0.65 9.23
N PRO A 89 -19.48 0.91 7.93
CA PRO A 89 -20.08 -0.05 6.99
C PRO A 89 -19.07 -1.06 6.41
N ILE A 90 -17.77 -0.76 6.40
CA ILE A 90 -16.71 -1.60 5.82
C ILE A 90 -16.49 -2.89 6.63
N MET A 91 -16.79 -2.86 7.93
CA MET A 91 -16.68 -4.04 8.81
C MET A 91 -17.83 -5.03 8.65
N THR A 92 -18.91 -4.64 7.96
CA THR A 92 -20.02 -5.55 7.64
C THR A 92 -19.63 -6.50 6.52
N ARG A 93 -20.34 -7.63 6.40
CA ARG A 93 -20.14 -8.58 5.31
C ARG A 93 -20.29 -7.90 3.95
N ASP A 94 -21.34 -7.11 3.78
CA ASP A 94 -21.67 -6.46 2.51
C ASP A 94 -20.66 -5.38 2.15
N GLY A 95 -20.15 -4.63 3.15
CA GLY A 95 -19.05 -3.69 2.94
C GLY A 95 -17.75 -4.37 2.50
N LYS A 96 -17.44 -5.56 3.04
CA LYS A 96 -16.27 -6.35 2.60
C LYS A 96 -16.43 -6.88 1.17
N ILE A 97 -17.65 -7.22 0.77
CA ILE A 97 -17.95 -7.65 -0.61
C ILE A 97 -17.84 -6.47 -1.57
N ASP A 98 -18.38 -5.28 -1.24
CA ASP A 98 -18.23 -4.07 -2.05
C ASP A 98 -16.76 -3.68 -2.23
N LEU A 99 -15.98 -3.71 -1.14
CA LEU A 99 -14.53 -3.47 -1.20
C LEU A 99 -13.85 -4.44 -2.18
N ILE A 100 -14.11 -5.74 -2.05
CA ILE A 100 -13.52 -6.76 -2.92
C ILE A 100 -13.96 -6.58 -4.38
N SER A 101 -15.21 -6.19 -4.63
CA SER A 101 -15.72 -5.89 -5.98
C SER A 101 -14.99 -4.72 -6.64
N ARG A 102 -14.75 -3.65 -5.88
CA ARG A 102 -13.98 -2.48 -6.35
C ARG A 102 -12.53 -2.84 -6.63
N LEU A 103 -11.90 -3.62 -5.75
CA LEU A 103 -10.52 -4.09 -5.94
C LEU A 103 -10.39 -5.03 -7.15
N ASP A 104 -11.40 -5.86 -7.43
CA ASP A 104 -11.45 -6.69 -8.64
C ASP A 104 -11.55 -5.85 -9.90
N THR A 105 -12.38 -4.80 -9.87
CA THR A 105 -12.49 -3.84 -10.97
C THR A 105 -11.20 -3.06 -11.20
N LYS A 106 -10.46 -2.74 -10.13
CA LYS A 106 -9.11 -2.14 -10.19
C LYS A 106 -8.01 -3.16 -10.55
N GLY A 107 -8.34 -4.42 -10.80
CA GLY A 107 -7.40 -5.44 -11.28
C GLY A 107 -6.47 -6.05 -10.22
N VAL A 108 -6.72 -5.82 -8.93
CA VAL A 108 -5.86 -6.29 -7.82
C VAL A 108 -5.70 -7.81 -7.82
N PHE A 109 -6.73 -8.56 -8.19
CA PHE A 109 -6.68 -10.03 -8.23
C PHE A 109 -5.93 -10.60 -9.46
N GLN A 110 -5.51 -9.76 -10.41
CA GLN A 110 -4.61 -10.17 -11.50
C GLN A 110 -3.14 -10.20 -11.06
N VAL A 111 -2.83 -9.56 -9.94
CA VAL A 111 -1.48 -9.48 -9.38
C VAL A 111 -1.19 -10.74 -8.55
N LYS A 112 -0.04 -11.37 -8.79
CA LYS A 112 0.40 -12.54 -8.00
C LYS A 112 0.56 -12.15 -6.53
N LYS A 113 0.14 -13.05 -5.63
CA LYS A 113 0.19 -12.87 -4.16
C LYS A 113 -0.70 -11.76 -3.59
N SER A 114 -1.62 -11.15 -4.35
CA SER A 114 -2.53 -10.11 -3.79
C SER A 114 -3.52 -10.65 -2.75
N VAL A 115 -3.98 -11.89 -2.90
CA VAL A 115 -4.94 -12.51 -1.97
C VAL A 115 -4.39 -12.69 -0.55
N PRO A 116 -3.16 -13.23 -0.35
CA PRO A 116 -2.51 -13.22 0.97
C PRO A 116 -2.45 -11.84 1.63
N ILE A 117 -2.12 -10.79 0.88
CA ILE A 117 -2.00 -9.41 1.38
C ILE A 117 -3.35 -8.89 1.86
N LEU A 118 -4.40 -9.11 1.05
CA LEU A 118 -5.77 -8.75 1.38
C LEU A 118 -6.30 -9.49 2.60
N ALA A 119 -6.00 -10.78 2.70
CA ALA A 119 -6.40 -11.60 3.84
C ALA A 119 -5.82 -11.05 5.16
N ASP A 120 -4.53 -10.69 5.15
CA ASP A 120 -3.84 -10.10 6.31
C ASP A 120 -4.41 -8.73 6.68
N GLN A 121 -4.53 -7.82 5.70
CA GLN A 121 -5.06 -6.47 5.91
C GLN A 121 -6.51 -6.43 6.42
N LEU A 122 -7.36 -7.37 5.99
CA LEU A 122 -8.78 -7.42 6.35
C LEU A 122 -9.08 -8.35 7.55
N GLY A 123 -8.07 -9.02 8.10
CA GLY A 123 -8.23 -10.03 9.15
C GLY A 123 -9.11 -11.21 8.71
N LEU A 124 -9.01 -11.61 7.44
CA LEU A 124 -9.81 -12.68 6.82
C LEU A 124 -8.94 -13.89 6.48
N SER A 125 -9.56 -15.06 6.33
CA SER A 125 -8.89 -16.19 5.71
C SER A 125 -8.80 -16.00 4.19
N ARG A 126 -7.79 -16.58 3.54
CA ARG A 126 -7.69 -16.62 2.07
C ARG A 126 -8.95 -17.20 1.42
N ALA A 127 -9.52 -18.25 2.03
CA ALA A 127 -10.76 -18.86 1.57
C ALA A 127 -11.95 -17.87 1.63
N THR A 128 -12.03 -17.05 2.67
CA THR A 128 -13.04 -15.99 2.81
C THR A 128 -12.89 -14.93 1.72
N VAL A 129 -11.66 -14.51 1.40
CA VAL A 129 -11.40 -13.54 0.32
C VAL A 129 -11.86 -14.11 -1.04
N TYR A 130 -11.54 -15.37 -1.34
CA TYR A 130 -12.02 -16.01 -2.58
C TYR A 130 -13.54 -16.17 -2.62
N ASN A 131 -14.18 -16.48 -1.50
CA ASN A 131 -15.65 -16.58 -1.43
C ASN A 131 -16.29 -15.22 -1.72
N TYR A 132 -15.84 -14.15 -1.08
CA TYR A 132 -16.35 -12.81 -1.33
C TYR A 132 -16.05 -12.33 -2.76
N LEU A 133 -14.90 -12.69 -3.33
CA LEU A 133 -14.58 -12.40 -4.73
C LEU A 133 -15.54 -13.09 -5.71
N ARG A 134 -15.91 -14.34 -5.42
CA ARG A 134 -16.91 -15.06 -6.21
C ARG A 134 -18.27 -14.37 -6.12
N GLU A 135 -18.72 -14.06 -4.90
CA GLU A 135 -20.00 -13.38 -4.68
C GLU A 135 -20.05 -12.00 -5.37
N ALA A 136 -18.99 -11.20 -5.25
CA ALA A 136 -18.86 -9.91 -5.94
C ALA A 136 -18.92 -10.00 -7.47
N ARG A 137 -18.53 -11.14 -8.06
CA ARG A 137 -18.62 -11.40 -9.50
C ARG A 137 -19.97 -11.95 -9.93
N GLU A 138 -20.68 -12.63 -9.03
CA GLU A 138 -22.04 -13.14 -9.24
C GLU A 138 -23.11 -12.05 -9.13
N GLU A 139 -22.83 -10.96 -8.39
CA GLU A 139 -23.70 -9.78 -8.27
C GLU A 139 -23.57 -8.77 -9.43
N LYS A 140 -22.67 -8.99 -10.40
CA LYS A 140 -22.59 -8.15 -11.61
C LYS A 140 -23.71 -8.52 -12.61
N PRO A 141 -24.61 -7.59 -12.97
CA PRO A 141 -25.63 -7.83 -13.99
C PRO A 141 -25.05 -7.95 -15.41
#